data_AF-A0A495L9B8-F1
#
_entry.id   AF-A0A495L9B8-F1
#
_cell.length_a   1.000
_cell.length_b   1.000
_cell.length_c   1.000
_cell.angle_alpha   90.00
_cell.angle_beta   90.00
_cell.angle_gamma   90.00
#
_symmetry.space_group_name_H-M   'P 1'
#
loop_
_entity.id
_entity.type
_entity.pdbx_description
1 polymer ?
#
loop_
_entity_poly.entity_id
_entity_poly.type
_entity_poly.pdbx_seq_one_letter_code
_entity_poly.pdbx_strand_id
1 'polypeptide(L)' 'MDTRDEERRRVAEHIEWQKQGAWVVLWGGYTRRFWAYACWPVIPHGGVVVSAEDPHHLYSHMRQVEREHGYLRWRYGRR' A
#
# COMPACT_ATOMS: atom_id res chain seq x y z
N MET A 1 -11.14 21.43 -4.73
CA MET A 1 -11.06 20.15 -4.01
C MET A 1 -11.08 20.46 -2.52
N ASP A 2 -11.62 19.57 -1.68
CA ASP A 2 -11.57 19.72 -0.21
C ASP A 2 -10.10 19.63 0.23
N THR A 3 -9.60 20.63 0.97
CA THR A 3 -8.21 20.69 1.46
C THR A 3 -7.82 19.43 2.23
N ARG A 4 -8.79 18.77 2.88
CA ARG A 4 -8.56 17.50 3.58
C ARG A 4 -8.25 16.35 2.62
N ASP A 5 -8.86 16.32 1.44
CA ASP A 5 -8.58 15.27 0.44
C ASP A 5 -7.20 15.44 -0.19
N GLU A 6 -6.73 16.69 -0.33
CA GLU A 6 -5.37 16.98 -0.79
C GLU A 6 -4.32 16.55 0.23
N GLU A 7 -4.55 16.81 1.53
CA GLU A 7 -3.70 16.30 2.61
C GLU A 7 -3.63 14.77 2.61
N ARG A 8 -4.79 14.11 2.47
CA ARG A 8 -4.84 12.64 2.42
C ARG A 8 -4.13 12.08 1.18
N ARG A 9 -4.21 12.75 0.03
CA ARG A 9 -3.45 12.36 -1.16
C ARG A 9 -1.94 12.46 -0.93
N ARG A 10 -1.45 13.52 -0.29
CA ARG A 10 -0.02 13.65 0.06
C ARG A 10 0.44 12.55 1.02
N VAL A 11 -0.40 12.15 1.96
CA VAL A 11 -0.12 11.00 2.83
C VAL A 11 0.00 9.73 2.00
N ALA A 12 -0.91 9.48 1.06
CA ALA A 12 -0.84 8.31 0.18
C ALA A 12 0.48 8.27 -0.62
N GLU A 13 0.86 9.39 -1.24
CA GLU A 13 2.12 9.54 -1.98
C GLU A 13 3.35 9.28 -1.08
N HIS A 14 3.32 9.78 0.16
CA HIS A 14 4.39 9.54 1.12
C HIS A 14 4.53 8.05 1.48
N ILE A 15 3.42 7.34 1.64
CA ILE A 15 3.42 5.90 1.92
C ILE A 15 4.02 5.12 0.75
N GLU A 16 3.61 5.44 -0.47
CA GLU A 16 4.13 4.84 -1.70
C GLU A 16 5.65 5.05 -1.83
N TRP A 17 6.12 6.28 -1.61
CA TRP A 17 7.54 6.61 -1.61
C TRP A 17 8.32 5.80 -0.56
N GLN A 18 7.81 5.70 0.67
CA GLN A 18 8.45 4.92 1.74
C GLN A 18 8.55 3.43 1.40
N LYS A 19 7.56 2.89 0.68
CA LYS A 19 7.53 1.49 0.26
C LYS A 19 8.38 1.22 -0.99
N GLN A 20 8.99 2.26 -1.57
CA GLN A 20 9.95 2.17 -2.67
C GLN A 20 9.37 1.46 -3.90
N GLY A 21 8.17 1.86 -4.31
CA GLY A 21 7.49 1.34 -5.51
C GLY A 21 6.99 -0.10 -5.39
N ALA A 22 7.08 -0.68 -4.20
CA ALA A 22 6.61 -2.03 -3.91
C ALA A 22 5.07 -2.08 -3.79
N TRP A 23 4.46 -0.94 -3.46
CA TRP A 23 3.02 -0.72 -3.44
C TRP A 23 2.68 0.55 -4.22
N VAL A 24 1.52 0.56 -4.87
CA VAL A 24 0.85 1.78 -5.36
C VAL A 24 -0.23 2.16 -4.35
N VAL A 25 -0.26 3.43 -3.91
CA VAL A 25 -1.17 3.87 -2.83
C VAL A 25 -2.00 5.07 -3.28
N LEU A 26 -3.33 4.97 -3.10
CA LEU A 26 -4.30 5.97 -3.56
C LEU A 26 -5.26 6.37 -2.43
N TRP A 27 -5.62 7.66 -2.36
CA TRP A 27 -6.75 8.14 -1.55
C TRP A 27 -8.03 8.16 -2.39
N GLY A 28 -9.04 7.39 -1.98
CA GLY A 28 -10.36 7.43 -2.56
C GLY A 28 -11.21 8.51 -1.91
N GLY A 29 -11.32 9.68 -2.53
CA GLY A 29 -12.09 10.82 -1.98
C GLY A 29 -13.57 10.49 -1.71
N TYR A 30 -14.20 9.65 -2.56
CA TYR A 30 -15.58 9.20 -2.35
C TYR A 30 -15.70 8.18 -1.21
N THR A 31 -14.79 7.20 -1.16
CA THR A 31 -14.82 6.13 -0.15
C THR A 31 -14.22 6.55 1.19
N ARG A 32 -13.54 7.71 1.24
CA ARG A 32 -12.75 8.21 2.37
C ARG A 32 -11.79 7.15 2.91
N ARG A 33 -11.15 6.39 2.01
CA ARG A 33 -10.21 5.30 2.33
C ARG A 33 -8.93 5.41 1.52
N PHE A 34 -7.83 5.01 2.14
CA PHE A 34 -6.61 4.66 1.45
C PHE A 34 -6.72 3.26 0.86
N TRP A 35 -6.19 3.09 -0.34
CA TRP A 35 -6.10 1.84 -1.08
C TRP A 35 -4.64 1.59 -1.40
N ALA A 36 -4.14 0.38 -1.16
CA ALA A 36 -2.80 -0.03 -1.50
C ALA A 36 -2.83 -1.32 -2.35
N TYR A 37 -2.15 -1.27 -3.49
CA TYR A 37 -2.05 -2.33 -4.49
C TYR A 37 -0.61 -2.84 -4.51
N ALA A 38 -0.40 -4.13 -4.30
CA ALA A 38 0.94 -4.70 -4.31
C ALA A 38 1.47 -4.87 -5.75
N CYS A 39 2.71 -4.41 -5.99
CA CYS A 39 3.33 -4.38 -7.33
C CYS A 39 4.50 -5.36 -7.50
N TRP A 40 4.92 -6.04 -6.44
CA TRP A 40 5.84 -7.17 -6.54
C TRP A 40 5.11 -8.41 -7.05
N PRO A 41 5.81 -9.47 -7.52
CA PRO A 41 5.19 -10.75 -7.86
C PRO A 41 4.64 -11.37 -6.58
N VAL A 42 3.44 -10.94 -6.22
CA VAL A 42 2.65 -11.50 -5.14
C VAL A 42 2.15 -12.84 -5.66
N ILE A 43 2.57 -13.93 -5.03
CA ILE A 43 1.72 -15.12 -4.99
C ILE A 43 0.59 -14.70 -4.05
N PRO A 44 -0.62 -14.38 -4.52
CA PRO A 44 -1.38 -15.24 -5.44
C PRO A 44 -1.55 -14.63 -6.84
N HIS A 45 -1.87 -15.50 -7.80
CA HIS A 45 -2.13 -15.19 -9.22
C HIS A 45 -3.15 -14.06 -9.48
N GLY A 46 -3.88 -13.58 -8.47
CA GLY A 46 -4.87 -12.49 -8.56
C GLY A 46 -4.41 -11.12 -8.05
N GLY A 47 -3.17 -10.97 -7.57
CA GLY A 47 -2.70 -9.74 -6.92
C GLY A 47 -3.25 -9.55 -5.51
N VAL A 48 -2.72 -8.59 -4.76
CA VAL A 48 -3.18 -8.26 -3.40
C VAL A 48 -3.51 -6.78 -3.27
N VAL A 49 -4.68 -6.52 -2.70
CA VAL A 49 -5.21 -5.19 -2.40
C VAL A 49 -5.57 -5.12 -0.92
N VAL A 50 -5.21 -4.02 -0.28
CA VAL A 50 -5.65 -3.68 1.07
C VAL A 50 -6.19 -2.25 1.10
N SER A 51 -7.15 -1.98 1.99
CA SER A 51 -7.68 -0.64 2.19
C SER A 51 -7.93 -0.35 3.67
N ALA A 52 -7.83 0.93 4.05
CA ALA A 52 -8.10 1.41 5.40
C ALA A 52 -8.46 2.90 5.40
N GLU A 53 -9.22 3.34 6.40
CA GLU A 53 -9.57 4.77 6.57
C GLU A 53 -8.38 5.58 7.11
N ASP A 54 -7.52 4.93 7.89
CA ASP A 54 -6.37 5.53 8.55
C ASP A 54 -5.04 5.00 7.99
N PRO A 55 -4.03 5.87 7.78
CA PRO A 55 -2.73 5.45 7.25
C PRO A 55 -2.00 4.43 8.14
N HIS A 56 -2.09 4.50 9.46
CA HIS A 56 -1.43 3.54 10.36
C HIS A 56 -2.05 2.14 10.26
N HIS A 57 -3.36 2.07 10.09
CA HIS A 57 -4.04 0.81 9.82
C HIS A 57 -3.65 0.25 8.45
N LEU A 58 -3.57 1.11 7.42
CA LEU A 58 -3.09 0.72 6.09
C LEU A 58 -1.68 0.12 6.18
N TYR A 59 -0.76 0.79 6.87
CA TYR A 59 0.61 0.31 7.08
C TYR A 59 0.68 -1.05 7.77
N SER A 60 -0.20 -1.28 8.75
CA SER A 60 -0.25 -2.53 9.48
C SER A 60 -0.71 -3.68 8.57
N HIS A 61 -1.77 -3.45 7.78
CA HIS A 61 -2.22 -4.41 6.77
C HIS A 61 -1.15 -4.69 5.71
N MET A 62 -0.50 -3.66 5.18
CA MET A 62 0.59 -3.83 4.20
C MET A 62 1.73 -4.69 4.77
N ARG A 63 2.14 -4.45 6.03
CA ARG A 63 3.19 -5.25 6.69
C ARG A 63 2.77 -6.68 6.95
N GLN A 64 1.49 -6.92 7.25
CA GLN A 64 0.96 -8.26 7.41
C GLN A 64 1.03 -9.03 6.08
N VAL A 65 0.52 -8.44 4.99
CA VAL A 65 0.60 -9.01 3.65
C VAL A 65 2.06 -9.26 3.23
N GLU A 66 2.96 -8.32 3.51
CA GLU A 66 4.40 -8.50 3.24
C GLU A 66 4.97 -9.77 3.88
N ARG A 67 4.55 -10.07 5.12
CA ARG A 67 4.98 -11.27 5.85
C ARG A 67 4.35 -12.53 5.29
N GLU A 68 3.05 -12.52 5.06
CA GLU A 68 2.29 -13.67 4.55
C GLU A 68 2.78 -14.11 3.16
N HIS A 69 3.15 -13.15 2.31
CA HIS A 69 3.48 -13.40 0.91
C HIS A 69 4.99 -13.40 0.61
N GLY A 70 5.83 -13.50 1.65
CA GLY A 70 7.29 -13.67 1.47
C GLY A 70 7.97 -12.49 0.78
N TYR A 71 7.48 -11.26 0.99
CA TYR A 71 8.01 -10.05 0.38
C TYR A 71 9.52 -9.89 0.53
N LEU A 72 10.06 -10.17 1.72
CA LEU A 72 11.51 -10.09 1.97
C LEU A 72 12.31 -11.09 1.13
N ARG A 73 11.76 -12.29 0.89
CA ARG A 73 12.37 -13.29 0.00
C ARG A 73 12.36 -12.82 -1.44
N TRP A 74 11.28 -12.17 -1.90
CA TRP A 74 11.28 -11.56 -3.24
C TRP A 74 12.30 -10.42 -3.35
N ARG A 75 12.31 -9.52 -2.37
CA ARG A 75 13.09 -8.27 -2.41
C ARG A 75 14.59 -8.50 -2.25
N TYR A 76 14.98 -9.48 -1.45
CA TYR A 76 16.39 -9.74 -1.10
C TYR A 76 16.90 -11.13 -1.51
N GLY A 77 16.03 -12.02 -1.99
CA GLY A 77 16.38 -13.41 -2.31
C GLY A 77 17.02 -13.65 -3.67
N ARG A 78 17.46 -12.60 -4.40
CA ARG A 78 18.37 -12.79 -5.54
C ARG A 78 19.79 -12.95 -5.02
N ARG A 79 20.16 -14.18 -4.69
CA ARG A 79 21.56 -14.63 -4.65
C ARG A 79 21.66 -15.94 -5.39
#